data_AF-A0A535AVS4-F1
#
_entry.id   AF-A0A535AVS4-F1
#
_cell.length_a   1.000
_cell.length_b   1.000
_cell.length_c   1.000
_cell.angle_alpha   90.00
_cell.angle_beta   90.00
_cell.angle_gamma   90.00
#
_symmetry.space_group_name_H-M   'P 1'
#
loop_
_entity.id
_entity.type
_entity.pdbx_description
1 polymer ?
#
loop_
_entity_poly.entity_id
_entity_poly.type
_entity_poly.pdbx_seq_one_letter_code
_entity_poly.pdbx_strand_id
1 'polypeptide(L)'
;MTGPRFVHRNFAWLAPEHSDYEHSRVVVLPVPYDSTASGWVGSREGPAAIIDASGNLELYDIGIGCEPYLVGIHTLPEVAAHSGSPEAMAERLEGIVGELIDDGKFVVTLGGEHTVAVGAARAYARRTSGLSVLAFDAHADMRDEYLDSKYNHACTLRRISEIAPIAQVGLRSAEREEHVYIREQGLRFYSPREFRAMGPEAVAEQLSESVYVTFDLDAFDSSVVSALGTPEPGGLHWDEVSDMMETVARRRHIVGFDVTELAPSLGPRANAQLAAKLVYRLIGLAIRAPSKMPPRKRRQETSRSSASHESVSKDSVLAALRRFDREYPSSDSYDNWLNKGNYKYALRHSRKLYPPKLILSWITGANREDFNGGPQTNSVFERLGFQVIDKPPAKWADRRR
;
A
#
# COMPACT_ATOMS: atom_id res chain seq x y z
N MET A 1 0.83 -38.91 1.93
CA MET A 1 1.50 -37.79 1.25
C MET A 1 0.42 -36.80 0.83
N THR A 2 0.12 -35.82 1.68
CA THR A 2 -0.80 -34.73 1.34
C THR A 2 -0.02 -33.71 0.54
N GLY A 3 -0.39 -33.51 -0.73
CA GLY A 3 0.20 -32.49 -1.60
C GLY A 3 0.14 -31.09 -0.99
N PRO A 4 0.89 -30.12 -1.53
CA PRO A 4 0.97 -28.78 -0.97
C PRO A 4 -0.43 -28.18 -0.92
N ARG A 5 -0.90 -27.84 0.29
CA ARG A 5 -2.01 -26.90 0.46
C ARG A 5 -1.54 -25.62 -0.23
N PHE A 6 -2.24 -25.18 -1.28
CA PHE A 6 -2.06 -23.84 -1.81
C PHE A 6 -2.38 -22.87 -0.67
N VAL A 7 -1.35 -22.43 0.03
CA VAL A 7 -1.47 -21.32 0.96
C VAL A 7 -1.78 -20.12 0.07
N HIS A 8 -2.98 -19.59 0.20
CA HIS A 8 -3.32 -18.32 -0.43
C HIS A 8 -2.24 -17.30 -0.02
N ARG A 9 -1.50 -16.77 -0.98
CA ARG A 9 -0.37 -15.87 -0.74
C ARG A 9 -0.88 -14.45 -0.68
N ASN A 10 -0.71 -13.83 0.48
CA ASN A 10 -0.98 -12.42 0.63
C ASN A 10 0.10 -11.59 -0.07
N PHE A 11 -0.27 -10.44 -0.63
CA PHE A 11 0.67 -9.44 -1.13
C PHE A 11 1.67 -9.05 -0.02
N ALA A 12 2.94 -8.90 -0.40
CA ALA A 12 4.10 -8.74 0.49
C ALA A 12 4.32 -9.87 1.51
N TRP A 13 3.68 -11.04 1.33
CA TRP A 13 3.77 -12.22 2.20
C TRP A 13 3.59 -11.91 3.68
N LEU A 14 2.67 -10.97 3.96
CA LEU A 14 2.40 -10.50 5.31
C LEU A 14 1.85 -11.61 6.20
N ALA A 15 2.21 -11.54 7.48
CA ALA A 15 1.61 -12.38 8.50
C ALA A 15 0.11 -12.02 8.70
N PRO A 16 -0.72 -12.96 9.17
CA PRO A 16 -2.15 -12.73 9.37
C PRO A 16 -2.51 -11.46 10.17
N GLU A 17 -1.66 -11.07 11.12
CA GLU A 17 -1.79 -9.85 11.93
C GLU A 17 -1.80 -8.54 11.12
N HIS A 18 -1.33 -8.58 9.87
CA HIS A 18 -1.28 -7.45 8.94
C HIS A 18 -2.05 -7.71 7.64
N SER A 19 -2.78 -8.82 7.57
CA SER A 19 -3.41 -9.28 6.32
C SER A 19 -4.77 -9.92 6.48
N ASP A 20 -5.39 -9.88 7.66
CA ASP A 20 -6.78 -10.28 7.79
C ASP A 20 -7.70 -9.22 7.17
N TYR A 21 -8.84 -9.66 6.64
CA TYR A 21 -9.75 -8.76 5.92
C TYR A 21 -10.32 -7.67 6.82
N GLU A 22 -10.71 -8.00 8.06
CA GLU A 22 -11.39 -7.08 8.97
C GLU A 22 -10.51 -5.88 9.33
N HIS A 23 -9.23 -6.10 9.63
CA HIS A 23 -8.30 -5.05 10.05
C HIS A 23 -7.51 -4.43 8.89
N SER A 24 -7.56 -5.01 7.68
CA SER A 24 -6.91 -4.43 6.51
C SER A 24 -7.71 -3.29 5.90
N ARG A 25 -7.07 -2.13 5.74
CA ARG A 25 -7.62 -1.01 4.96
C ARG A 25 -7.51 -1.26 3.46
N VAL A 26 -6.50 -2.00 3.03
CA VAL A 26 -6.25 -2.31 1.62
C VAL A 26 -6.74 -3.70 1.29
N VAL A 27 -7.42 -3.82 0.16
CA VAL A 27 -7.74 -5.09 -0.46
C VAL A 27 -7.09 -5.16 -1.84
N VAL A 28 -6.27 -6.18 -2.06
CA VAL A 28 -5.73 -6.55 -3.37
C VAL A 28 -6.67 -7.56 -4.01
N LEU A 29 -7.22 -7.22 -5.17
CA LEU A 29 -8.14 -8.04 -5.95
C LEU A 29 -7.44 -8.56 -7.22
N PRO A 30 -7.04 -9.84 -7.27
CA PRO A 30 -6.39 -10.41 -8.45
C PRO A 30 -7.44 -10.81 -9.50
N VAL A 31 -7.24 -10.40 -10.75
CA VAL A 31 -8.17 -10.62 -11.87
C VAL A 31 -7.42 -11.20 -13.08
N PRO A 32 -7.24 -12.54 -13.14
CA PRO A 32 -6.49 -13.20 -14.21
C PRO A 32 -7.33 -13.32 -15.50
N TYR A 33 -7.45 -12.21 -16.24
CA TYR A 33 -8.26 -12.11 -17.46
C TYR A 33 -7.41 -11.57 -18.62
N ASP A 34 -7.45 -12.20 -19.80
CA ASP A 34 -6.73 -11.78 -21.02
C ASP A 34 -7.49 -12.20 -22.30
N SER A 35 -8.82 -12.18 -22.27
CA SER A 35 -9.64 -12.79 -23.32
C SER A 35 -9.80 -11.94 -24.58
N THR A 36 -9.31 -10.70 -24.59
CA THR A 36 -9.39 -9.78 -25.73
C THR A 36 -8.03 -9.39 -26.30
N ALA A 37 -6.95 -9.85 -25.67
CA ALA A 37 -5.58 -9.61 -26.11
C ALA A 37 -5.39 -9.90 -27.61
N SER A 38 -4.96 -8.88 -28.36
CA SER A 38 -4.64 -8.99 -29.79
C SER A 38 -3.14 -9.01 -30.08
N GLY A 39 -2.32 -8.69 -29.09
CA GLY A 39 -0.86 -8.82 -29.13
C GLY A 39 -0.40 -10.21 -28.66
N TRP A 40 0.68 -10.24 -27.88
CA TRP A 40 1.08 -11.48 -27.21
C TRP A 40 0.22 -11.75 -25.97
N VAL A 41 -0.18 -13.00 -25.80
CA VAL A 41 -1.01 -13.46 -24.68
C VAL A 41 -0.17 -13.80 -23.44
N GLY A 42 -0.84 -13.95 -22.30
CA GLY A 42 -0.20 -14.37 -21.05
C GLY A 42 -0.37 -13.39 -19.89
N SER A 43 -1.02 -12.24 -20.11
CA SER A 43 -1.27 -11.27 -19.05
C SER A 43 -2.16 -11.82 -17.93
N ARG A 44 -2.97 -12.88 -18.20
CA ARG A 44 -3.71 -13.61 -17.12
C ARG A 44 -2.82 -14.12 -15.99
N GLU A 45 -1.52 -14.35 -16.25
CA GLU A 45 -0.56 -14.82 -15.24
C GLU A 45 0.05 -13.66 -14.43
N GLY A 46 -0.16 -12.41 -14.87
CA GLY A 46 0.35 -11.19 -14.26
C GLY A 46 -0.01 -11.03 -12.78
N PRO A 47 -1.29 -11.13 -12.38
CA PRO A 47 -1.69 -10.93 -10.99
C PRO A 47 -0.95 -11.87 -10.02
N ALA A 48 -0.89 -13.16 -10.34
CA ALA A 48 -0.18 -14.15 -9.53
C ALA A 48 1.33 -13.86 -9.48
N ALA A 49 1.94 -13.50 -10.62
CA ALA A 49 3.36 -13.18 -10.67
C ALA A 49 3.72 -11.94 -9.84
N ILE A 50 2.87 -10.90 -9.85
CA ILE A 50 3.04 -9.70 -9.03
C ILE A 50 2.96 -10.05 -7.54
N ILE A 51 1.95 -10.83 -7.13
CA ILE A 51 1.77 -11.26 -5.74
C ILE A 51 2.96 -12.12 -5.29
N ASP A 52 3.42 -13.04 -6.12
CA ASP A 52 4.58 -13.88 -5.81
C ASP A 52 5.87 -13.06 -5.67
N ALA A 53 6.12 -12.13 -6.60
CA ALA A 53 7.29 -11.27 -6.55
C ALA A 53 7.27 -10.34 -5.33
N SER A 54 6.08 -9.90 -4.89
CA SER A 54 5.92 -9.00 -3.75
C SER A 54 6.51 -9.54 -2.44
N GLY A 55 6.66 -10.86 -2.29
CA GLY A 55 7.32 -11.48 -1.14
C GLY A 55 8.81 -11.16 -0.99
N ASN A 56 9.46 -10.64 -2.05
CA ASN A 56 10.86 -10.21 -2.02
C ASN A 56 11.01 -8.70 -1.76
N LEU A 57 9.94 -7.98 -1.48
CA LEU A 57 10.01 -6.57 -1.16
C LEU A 57 10.53 -6.37 0.25
N GLU A 58 11.44 -5.40 0.41
CA GLU A 58 11.64 -4.77 1.71
C GLU A 58 10.38 -3.95 2.06
N LEU A 59 9.85 -4.14 3.26
CA LEU A 59 8.61 -3.53 3.71
C LEU A 59 8.73 -2.02 3.99
N TYR A 60 9.95 -1.50 4.06
CA TYR A 60 10.21 -0.05 4.13
C TYR A 60 10.49 0.51 2.74
N ASP A 61 9.64 1.41 2.27
CA ASP A 61 9.89 2.15 1.03
C ASP A 61 10.73 3.41 1.32
N ILE A 62 12.01 3.35 0.93
CA ILE A 62 12.96 4.45 1.13
C ILE A 62 12.59 5.73 0.36
N GLY A 63 11.89 5.60 -0.77
CA GLY A 63 11.61 6.73 -1.64
C GLY A 63 10.49 7.61 -1.09
N ILE A 64 9.48 7.00 -0.46
CA ILE A 64 8.38 7.74 0.19
C ILE A 64 8.48 7.79 1.71
N GLY A 65 9.44 7.08 2.30
CA GLY A 65 9.77 7.10 3.72
C GLY A 65 8.69 6.48 4.61
N CYS A 66 8.07 5.39 4.18
CA CYS A 66 7.02 4.73 4.96
C CYS A 66 7.01 3.21 4.80
N GLU A 67 6.21 2.56 5.65
CA GLU A 67 5.92 1.13 5.65
C GLU A 67 4.45 0.89 5.25
N PRO A 68 4.13 0.78 3.95
CA PRO A 68 2.75 0.65 3.47
C PRO A 68 1.97 -0.50 4.12
N TYR A 69 2.63 -1.61 4.49
CA TYR A 69 1.96 -2.75 5.11
C TYR A 69 1.28 -2.44 6.46
N LEU A 70 1.68 -1.38 7.16
CA LEU A 70 1.12 -1.01 8.46
C LEU A 70 -0.37 -0.61 8.40
N VAL A 71 -0.89 -0.32 7.20
CA VAL A 71 -2.34 -0.06 7.01
C VAL A 71 -3.16 -1.35 6.86
N GLY A 72 -2.49 -2.50 6.87
CA GLY A 72 -3.06 -3.81 6.59
C GLY A 72 -3.37 -3.99 5.10
N ILE A 73 -2.91 -5.10 4.53
CA ILE A 73 -3.12 -5.44 3.12
C ILE A 73 -3.66 -6.86 3.08
N HIS A 74 -4.90 -7.03 2.66
CA HIS A 74 -5.53 -8.33 2.45
C HIS A 74 -5.61 -8.65 0.96
N THR A 75 -5.14 -9.82 0.53
CA THR A 75 -5.32 -10.29 -0.84
C THR A 75 -6.49 -11.24 -0.91
N LEU A 76 -7.46 -10.94 -1.77
CA LEU A 76 -8.60 -11.82 -2.03
C LEU A 76 -8.22 -12.99 -2.93
N PRO A 77 -9.02 -14.07 -2.97
CA PRO A 77 -8.94 -15.07 -4.02
C PRO A 77 -9.08 -14.43 -5.42
N GLU A 78 -8.52 -15.08 -6.43
CA GLU A 78 -8.66 -14.65 -7.82
C GLU A 78 -10.13 -14.58 -8.24
N VAL A 79 -10.48 -13.51 -8.94
CA VAL A 79 -11.80 -13.39 -9.57
C VAL A 79 -11.88 -14.37 -10.73
N ALA A 80 -12.82 -15.30 -10.66
CA ALA A 80 -13.08 -16.22 -11.76
C ALA A 80 -13.47 -15.44 -13.03
N ALA A 81 -12.76 -15.71 -14.13
CA ALA A 81 -13.05 -15.11 -15.43
C ALA A 81 -14.51 -15.39 -15.84
N HIS A 82 -15.20 -14.35 -16.32
CA HIS A 82 -16.54 -14.51 -16.89
C HIS A 82 -16.42 -14.88 -18.36
N SER A 83 -16.75 -16.12 -18.74
CA SER A 83 -16.66 -16.62 -20.12
C SER A 83 -17.80 -16.12 -21.04
N GLY A 84 -18.46 -15.02 -20.69
CA GLY A 84 -19.66 -14.54 -21.38
C GLY A 84 -19.31 -13.52 -22.45
N SER A 85 -18.82 -12.37 -22.01
CA SER A 85 -18.27 -11.31 -22.85
C SER A 85 -17.34 -10.42 -22.02
N PRO A 86 -16.49 -9.60 -22.69
CA PRO A 86 -15.68 -8.61 -21.98
C PRO A 86 -16.53 -7.57 -21.22
N GLU A 87 -17.71 -7.21 -21.75
CA GLU A 87 -18.68 -6.37 -21.07
C GLU A 87 -19.19 -7.00 -19.76
N ALA A 88 -19.59 -8.28 -19.80
CA ALA A 88 -20.05 -8.99 -18.61
C ALA A 88 -18.93 -9.12 -17.54
N MET A 89 -17.67 -9.21 -17.98
CA MET A 89 -16.52 -9.18 -17.07
C MET A 89 -16.37 -7.80 -16.41
N ALA A 90 -16.49 -6.71 -17.18
CA ALA A 90 -16.44 -5.34 -16.64
C ALA A 90 -17.60 -5.08 -15.65
N GLU A 91 -18.82 -5.50 -15.97
CA GLU A 91 -19.99 -5.39 -15.07
C GLU A 91 -19.80 -6.19 -13.77
N ARG A 92 -19.26 -7.41 -13.88
CA ARG A 92 -18.94 -8.24 -12.71
C ARG A 92 -17.93 -7.56 -11.80
N LEU A 93 -16.87 -6.98 -12.37
CA LEU A 93 -15.86 -6.27 -11.60
C LEU A 93 -16.41 -5.00 -10.98
N GLU A 94 -17.27 -4.27 -11.67
CA GLU A 94 -17.95 -3.10 -11.12
C GLU A 94 -18.73 -3.46 -9.85
N GLY A 95 -19.45 -4.59 -9.85
CA GLY A 95 -20.14 -5.11 -8.68
C GLY A 95 -19.20 -5.46 -7.54
N ILE A 96 -18.19 -6.30 -7.79
CA ILE A 96 -17.23 -6.75 -6.77
C ILE A 96 -16.47 -5.57 -6.16
N VAL A 97 -15.89 -4.70 -6.99
CA VAL A 97 -15.13 -3.53 -6.53
C VAL A 97 -16.07 -2.58 -5.77
N GLY A 98 -17.30 -2.41 -6.25
CA GLY A 98 -18.32 -1.60 -5.58
C GLY A 98 -18.62 -2.07 -4.16
N GLU A 99 -18.86 -3.38 -3.97
CA GLU A 99 -19.11 -3.96 -2.64
C GLU A 99 -17.92 -3.76 -1.70
N LEU A 100 -16.69 -3.91 -2.19
CA LEU A 100 -15.48 -3.70 -1.39
C LEU A 100 -15.30 -2.23 -0.99
N ILE A 101 -15.60 -1.28 -1.88
CA ILE A 101 -15.58 0.15 -1.56
C ILE A 101 -16.66 0.47 -0.52
N ASP A 102 -17.85 -0.13 -0.64
CA ASP A 102 -18.96 0.05 0.30
C ASP A 102 -18.63 -0.52 1.70
N ASP A 103 -17.76 -1.54 1.77
CA ASP A 103 -17.17 -2.06 3.02
C ASP A 103 -16.00 -1.19 3.54
N GLY A 104 -15.78 -0.01 2.95
CA GLY A 104 -14.77 0.94 3.38
C GLY A 104 -13.33 0.54 3.04
N LYS A 105 -13.14 -0.39 2.09
CA LYS A 105 -11.81 -0.84 1.66
C LYS A 105 -11.25 0.07 0.57
N PHE A 106 -9.93 0.26 0.60
CA PHE A 106 -9.17 0.78 -0.52
C PHE A 106 -8.83 -0.40 -1.45
N VAL A 107 -9.42 -0.43 -2.63
CA VAL A 107 -9.29 -1.57 -3.55
C VAL A 107 -8.18 -1.31 -4.55
N VAL A 108 -7.24 -2.26 -4.62
CA VAL A 108 -6.17 -2.36 -5.62
C VAL A 108 -6.48 -3.53 -6.53
N THR A 109 -6.73 -3.28 -7.81
CA THR A 109 -6.97 -4.35 -8.78
C THR A 109 -5.66 -4.73 -9.46
N LEU A 110 -5.30 -6.01 -9.43
CA LEU A 110 -4.21 -6.54 -10.25
C LEU A 110 -4.84 -7.28 -11.42
N GLY A 111 -4.80 -6.67 -12.60
CA GLY A 111 -5.40 -7.22 -13.80
C GLY A 111 -4.44 -8.07 -14.61
N GLY A 112 -5.01 -8.90 -15.49
CA GLY A 112 -4.31 -9.35 -16.68
C GLY A 112 -4.32 -8.24 -17.71
N GLU A 113 -5.27 -8.26 -18.64
CA GLU A 113 -5.43 -7.19 -19.65
C GLU A 113 -6.15 -5.95 -19.11
N HIS A 114 -6.02 -4.83 -19.83
CA HIS A 114 -6.51 -3.52 -19.40
C HIS A 114 -8.04 -3.38 -19.31
N THR A 115 -8.80 -4.22 -20.01
CA THR A 115 -10.28 -4.27 -19.97
C THR A 115 -10.87 -4.24 -18.56
N VAL A 116 -10.18 -4.87 -17.60
CA VAL A 116 -10.64 -4.97 -16.20
C VAL A 116 -10.74 -3.59 -15.51
N ALA A 117 -9.97 -2.61 -15.98
CA ALA A 117 -9.97 -1.25 -15.45
C ALA A 117 -11.32 -0.55 -15.68
N VAL A 118 -12.08 -0.90 -16.73
CA VAL A 118 -13.41 -0.31 -16.99
C VAL A 118 -14.36 -0.55 -15.81
N GLY A 119 -14.44 -1.79 -15.32
CA GLY A 119 -15.31 -2.15 -14.20
C GLY A 119 -14.88 -1.47 -12.89
N ALA A 120 -13.58 -1.48 -12.60
CA ALA A 120 -13.05 -0.84 -11.40
C ALA A 120 -13.25 0.69 -11.42
N ALA A 121 -12.95 1.35 -12.53
CA ALA A 121 -13.15 2.80 -12.68
C ALA A 121 -14.63 3.19 -12.56
N ARG A 122 -15.57 2.41 -13.14
CA ARG A 122 -17.01 2.61 -12.97
C ARG A 122 -17.43 2.53 -11.50
N ALA A 123 -16.93 1.55 -10.77
CA ALA A 123 -17.26 1.37 -9.35
C ALA A 123 -16.87 2.60 -8.51
N TYR A 124 -15.67 3.16 -8.76
CA TYR A 124 -15.21 4.39 -8.11
C TYR A 124 -15.98 5.62 -8.59
N ALA A 125 -16.25 5.77 -9.89
CA ALA A 125 -16.95 6.92 -10.45
C ALA A 125 -18.38 7.05 -9.89
N ARG A 126 -19.08 5.93 -9.68
CA ARG A 126 -20.43 5.94 -9.05
C ARG A 126 -20.43 6.38 -7.59
N ARG A 127 -19.30 6.21 -6.88
CA ARG A 127 -19.17 6.45 -5.43
C ARG A 127 -18.39 7.72 -5.10
N THR A 128 -17.71 8.30 -6.09
CA THR A 128 -16.82 9.45 -5.90
C THR A 128 -17.26 10.60 -6.80
N SER A 129 -17.90 11.61 -6.22
CA SER A 129 -18.31 12.80 -6.97
C SER A 129 -17.10 13.58 -7.47
N GLY A 130 -17.13 13.97 -8.74
CA GLY A 130 -16.05 14.74 -9.36
C GLY A 130 -14.76 13.95 -9.55
N LEU A 131 -14.84 12.62 -9.70
CA LEU A 131 -13.69 11.77 -10.03
C LEU A 131 -13.06 12.20 -11.37
N SER A 132 -11.74 12.20 -11.43
CA SER A 132 -10.97 12.17 -12.67
C SER A 132 -10.09 10.92 -12.70
N VAL A 133 -9.66 10.53 -13.89
CA VAL A 133 -8.79 9.37 -14.07
C VAL A 133 -7.43 9.82 -14.58
N LEU A 134 -6.39 9.32 -13.95
CA LEU A 134 -5.03 9.37 -14.45
C LEU A 134 -4.68 8.01 -15.06
N ALA A 135 -4.47 7.97 -16.36
CA ALA A 135 -4.11 6.77 -17.09
C ALA A 135 -2.61 6.79 -17.44
N PHE A 136 -1.90 5.72 -17.12
CA PHE A 136 -0.57 5.45 -17.68
C PHE A 136 -0.72 4.40 -18.76
N ASP A 137 -0.30 4.74 -19.98
CA ASP A 137 -0.48 3.86 -21.13
C ASP A 137 0.39 4.32 -22.31
N ALA A 138 0.95 3.39 -23.07
CA ALA A 138 1.60 3.68 -24.35
C ALA A 138 0.60 3.91 -25.49
N HIS A 139 -0.55 3.26 -25.43
CA HIS A 139 -1.59 3.21 -26.44
C HIS A 139 -2.74 4.15 -26.10
N ALA A 140 -3.45 4.68 -27.10
CA ALA A 140 -4.59 5.55 -26.82
C ALA A 140 -5.73 4.80 -26.13
N ASP A 141 -5.98 3.55 -26.51
CA ASP A 141 -7.11 2.74 -26.07
C ASP A 141 -8.46 3.47 -26.17
N MET A 142 -8.56 4.30 -27.22
CA MET A 142 -9.68 5.20 -27.49
C MET A 142 -10.56 4.73 -28.65
N ARG A 143 -10.32 3.53 -29.20
CA ARG A 143 -11.17 2.95 -30.25
C ARG A 143 -12.60 2.83 -29.72
N ASP A 144 -13.60 3.14 -30.56
CA ASP A 144 -15.01 2.97 -30.16
C ASP A 144 -15.37 1.48 -30.01
N GLU A 145 -14.78 0.66 -30.88
CA GLU A 145 -14.96 -0.78 -30.97
C GLU A 145 -13.73 -1.41 -31.63
N TYR A 146 -13.33 -2.60 -31.19
CA TYR A 146 -12.27 -3.39 -31.80
C TYR A 146 -12.59 -4.88 -31.69
N LEU A 147 -12.40 -5.62 -32.79
CA LEU A 147 -12.75 -7.05 -32.90
C LEU A 147 -14.16 -7.36 -32.37
N ASP A 148 -15.15 -6.61 -32.86
CA ASP A 148 -16.58 -6.73 -32.52
C ASP A 148 -16.92 -6.52 -31.02
N SER A 149 -16.07 -5.79 -30.28
CA SER A 149 -16.32 -5.47 -28.88
C SER A 149 -15.94 -4.03 -28.52
N LYS A 150 -16.84 -3.33 -27.83
CA LYS A 150 -16.59 -2.03 -27.20
C LYS A 150 -15.81 -2.14 -25.88
N TYR A 151 -15.62 -3.36 -25.40
CA TYR A 151 -14.90 -3.70 -24.17
C TYR A 151 -13.67 -4.56 -24.49
N ASN A 152 -13.15 -4.44 -25.71
CA ASN A 152 -11.80 -4.90 -25.99
C ASN A 152 -10.79 -4.03 -25.22
N HIS A 153 -9.64 -4.59 -24.82
CA HIS A 153 -8.59 -3.84 -24.13
C HIS A 153 -8.24 -2.53 -24.86
N ALA A 154 -8.15 -2.54 -26.19
CA ALA A 154 -7.90 -1.36 -27.03
C ALA A 154 -9.03 -0.30 -27.05
N CYS A 155 -10.09 -0.48 -26.26
CA CYS A 155 -11.22 0.44 -26.08
C CYS A 155 -11.37 0.92 -24.62
N THR A 156 -10.48 0.49 -23.72
CA THR A 156 -10.61 0.69 -22.27
C THR A 156 -10.74 2.17 -21.90
N LEU A 157 -9.81 3.00 -22.35
CA LEU A 157 -9.80 4.42 -22.02
C LEU A 157 -10.93 5.19 -22.69
N ARG A 158 -11.43 4.73 -23.86
CA ARG A 158 -12.67 5.25 -24.45
C ARG A 158 -13.84 5.07 -23.47
N ARG A 159 -14.05 3.85 -22.98
CA ARG A 159 -15.15 3.54 -22.04
C ARG A 159 -15.02 4.32 -20.72
N ILE A 160 -13.79 4.53 -20.23
CA ILE A 160 -13.54 5.30 -19.01
C ILE A 160 -13.76 6.82 -19.25
N SER A 161 -13.44 7.33 -20.43
CA SER A 161 -13.60 8.77 -20.74
C SER A 161 -15.05 9.24 -20.77
N GLU A 162 -15.97 8.31 -21.01
CA GLU A 162 -17.42 8.56 -20.98
C GLU A 162 -18.00 8.71 -19.57
N ILE A 163 -17.27 8.26 -18.53
CA ILE A 163 -17.72 8.31 -17.14
C ILE A 163 -16.96 9.34 -16.30
N ALA A 164 -15.73 9.70 -16.67
CA ALA A 164 -14.89 10.65 -15.96
C ALA A 164 -13.87 11.33 -16.90
N PRO A 165 -13.49 12.60 -16.65
CA PRO A 165 -12.38 13.24 -17.36
C PRO A 165 -11.08 12.45 -17.18
N ILE A 166 -10.31 12.30 -18.25
CA ILE A 166 -9.03 11.57 -18.26
C ILE A 166 -7.85 12.52 -18.53
N ALA A 167 -6.76 12.32 -17.80
CA ALA A 167 -5.42 12.70 -18.20
C ALA A 167 -4.56 11.45 -18.44
N GLN A 168 -4.04 11.30 -19.66
CA GLN A 168 -3.26 10.14 -20.08
C GLN A 168 -1.77 10.48 -20.20
N VAL A 169 -0.89 9.70 -19.60
CA VAL A 169 0.57 9.91 -19.62
C VAL A 169 1.26 8.68 -20.19
N GLY A 170 2.13 8.89 -21.19
CA GLY A 170 2.87 7.82 -21.85
C GLY A 170 2.48 7.60 -23.32
N LEU A 171 1.40 8.24 -23.78
CA LEU A 171 0.82 8.02 -25.11
C LEU A 171 1.83 8.24 -26.23
N ARG A 172 2.07 7.20 -27.02
CA ARG A 172 2.98 7.22 -28.17
C ARG A 172 2.57 6.29 -29.32
N SER A 173 1.48 5.54 -29.15
CA SER A 173 0.87 4.67 -30.16
C SER A 173 -0.63 4.95 -30.23
N ALA A 174 -1.15 5.33 -31.39
CA ALA A 174 -2.57 5.64 -31.57
C ALA A 174 -2.96 5.57 -33.05
N GLU A 175 -4.18 5.15 -33.33
CA GLU A 175 -4.80 5.33 -34.65
C GLU A 175 -5.24 6.77 -34.88
N ARG A 176 -5.46 7.13 -36.15
CA ARG A 176 -5.88 8.48 -36.53
C ARG A 176 -7.25 8.83 -35.94
N GLU A 177 -8.18 7.88 -35.93
CA GLU A 177 -9.54 8.04 -35.41
C GLU A 177 -9.52 8.34 -33.91
N GLU A 178 -8.66 7.64 -33.16
CA GLU A 178 -8.46 7.85 -31.74
C GLU A 178 -7.93 9.25 -31.45
N HIS A 179 -6.90 9.67 -32.19
CA HIS A 179 -6.33 11.00 -32.06
C HIS A 179 -7.34 12.11 -32.40
N VAL A 180 -8.23 11.90 -33.37
CA VAL A 180 -9.33 12.84 -33.66
C VAL A 180 -10.30 12.91 -32.47
N TYR A 181 -10.73 11.77 -31.95
CA TYR A 181 -11.64 11.72 -30.80
C TYR A 181 -11.07 12.44 -29.58
N ILE A 182 -9.81 12.15 -29.23
CA ILE A 182 -9.11 12.78 -28.11
C ILE A 182 -9.17 14.32 -28.22
N ARG A 183 -8.94 14.87 -29.42
CA ARG A 183 -8.96 16.32 -29.65
C ARG A 183 -10.36 16.90 -29.60
N GLU A 184 -11.34 16.22 -30.19
CA GLU A 184 -12.74 16.68 -30.21
C GLU A 184 -13.36 16.69 -28.82
N GLN A 185 -13.04 15.70 -27.98
CA GLN A 185 -13.48 15.64 -26.59
C GLN A 185 -12.65 16.49 -25.62
N GLY A 186 -11.54 17.07 -26.11
CA GLY A 186 -10.64 17.88 -25.28
C GLY A 186 -9.93 17.07 -24.18
N LEU A 187 -9.71 15.78 -24.41
CA LEU A 187 -9.02 14.90 -23.46
C LEU A 187 -7.55 15.33 -23.33
N ARG A 188 -7.01 15.21 -22.12
CA ARG A 188 -5.61 15.56 -21.84
C ARG A 188 -4.76 14.33 -22.05
N PHE A 189 -3.76 14.43 -22.91
CA PHE A 189 -2.77 13.37 -23.08
C PHE A 189 -1.38 13.98 -23.16
N TYR A 190 -0.38 13.20 -22.76
CA TYR A 190 1.01 13.59 -22.70
C TYR A 190 1.85 12.45 -23.23
N SER A 191 2.48 12.67 -24.38
CA SER A 191 3.57 11.78 -24.79
C SER A 191 4.72 11.84 -23.77
N PRO A 192 5.61 10.83 -23.70
CA PRO A 192 6.76 10.88 -22.81
C PRO A 192 7.61 12.15 -23.01
N ARG A 193 7.71 12.66 -24.24
CA ARG A 193 8.42 13.90 -24.55
C ARG A 193 7.71 15.14 -23.98
N GLU A 194 6.39 15.23 -24.13
CA GLU A 194 5.60 16.34 -23.58
C GLU A 194 5.60 16.30 -22.05
N PHE A 195 5.44 15.12 -21.47
CA PHE A 195 5.53 14.92 -20.03
C PHE A 195 6.87 15.41 -19.47
N ARG A 196 7.99 15.04 -20.09
CA ARG A 196 9.33 15.52 -19.71
C ARG A 196 9.49 17.04 -19.82
N ALA A 197 8.84 17.66 -20.79
CA ALA A 197 8.90 19.10 -21.00
C ALA A 197 8.04 19.88 -20.00
N MET A 198 6.87 19.35 -19.65
CA MET A 198 5.89 20.02 -18.79
C MET A 198 6.05 19.70 -17.30
N GLY A 199 6.51 18.48 -17.00
CA GLY A 199 6.66 17.95 -15.65
C GLY A 199 5.34 17.48 -15.02
N PRO A 200 5.44 16.76 -13.88
CA PRO A 200 4.29 16.14 -13.22
C PRO A 200 3.27 17.13 -12.65
N GLU A 201 3.72 18.34 -12.30
CA GLU A 201 2.84 19.36 -11.73
C GLU A 201 1.79 19.85 -12.73
N ALA A 202 2.18 20.03 -13.99
CA ALA A 202 1.26 20.47 -15.03
C ALA A 202 0.18 19.43 -15.33
N VAL A 203 0.51 18.14 -15.21
CA VAL A 203 -0.46 17.05 -15.34
C VAL A 203 -1.39 17.01 -14.13
N ALA A 204 -0.85 17.10 -12.91
CA ALA A 204 -1.64 17.10 -11.68
C ALA A 204 -2.64 18.27 -11.59
N GLU A 205 -2.32 19.42 -12.20
CA GLU A 205 -3.23 20.57 -12.33
C GLU A 205 -4.47 20.28 -13.17
N GLN A 206 -4.40 19.34 -14.14
CA GLN A 206 -5.55 18.95 -14.94
C GLN A 206 -6.49 17.95 -14.23
N LEU A 207 -6.02 17.32 -13.16
CA LEU A 207 -6.81 16.34 -12.40
C LEU A 207 -7.74 17.04 -11.41
N SER A 208 -8.91 16.44 -11.18
CA SER A 208 -9.81 16.82 -10.11
C SER A 208 -9.26 16.39 -8.74
N GLU A 209 -9.92 16.81 -7.66
CA GLU A 209 -9.48 16.52 -6.30
C GLU A 209 -9.38 15.02 -6.00
N SER A 210 -10.32 14.22 -6.50
CA SER A 210 -10.31 12.76 -6.35
C SER A 210 -9.89 12.09 -7.66
N VAL A 211 -8.88 11.22 -7.58
CA VAL A 211 -8.24 10.60 -8.73
C VAL A 211 -8.28 9.09 -8.60
N TYR A 212 -8.77 8.42 -9.64
CA TYR A 212 -8.52 6.99 -9.83
C TYR A 212 -7.34 6.82 -10.79
N VAL A 213 -6.40 5.93 -10.47
CA VAL A 213 -5.23 5.67 -11.31
C VAL A 213 -5.40 4.33 -12.01
N THR A 214 -5.35 4.30 -13.32
CA THR A 214 -5.23 3.06 -14.08
C THR A 214 -3.83 3.00 -14.69
N PHE A 215 -3.13 1.89 -14.49
CA PHE A 215 -1.73 1.77 -14.87
C PHE A 215 -1.50 0.58 -15.78
N ASP A 216 -1.44 0.84 -17.07
CA ASP A 216 -0.88 -0.09 -18.04
C ASP A 216 0.65 -0.11 -17.91
N LEU A 217 1.23 -1.30 -17.71
CA LEU A 217 2.68 -1.43 -17.56
C LEU A 217 3.45 -1.13 -18.84
N ASP A 218 2.78 -1.10 -20.00
CA ASP A 218 3.40 -0.68 -21.26
C ASP A 218 3.69 0.82 -21.34
N ALA A 219 3.17 1.63 -20.40
CA ALA A 219 3.56 3.02 -20.24
C ALA A 219 5.07 3.19 -20.00
N PHE A 220 5.70 2.19 -19.38
CA PHE A 220 7.14 2.13 -19.23
C PHE A 220 7.83 1.91 -20.58
N ASP A 221 9.06 2.42 -20.69
CA ASP A 221 9.92 2.08 -21.82
C ASP A 221 10.20 0.57 -21.85
N SER A 222 10.27 -0.03 -23.04
CA SER A 222 10.56 -1.46 -23.20
C SER A 222 11.91 -1.89 -22.60
N SER A 223 12.86 -0.97 -22.40
CA SER A 223 14.11 -1.24 -21.68
C SER A 223 13.94 -1.39 -20.17
N VAL A 224 12.83 -0.88 -19.61
CA VAL A 224 12.46 -0.97 -18.20
C VAL A 224 11.48 -2.13 -17.98
N VAL A 225 10.45 -2.24 -18.84
CA VAL A 225 9.46 -3.32 -18.80
C VAL A 225 9.27 -3.92 -20.20
N SER A 226 9.85 -5.10 -20.45
CA SER A 226 9.66 -5.87 -21.70
C SER A 226 8.63 -7.00 -21.66
N ALA A 227 8.19 -7.44 -20.47
CA ALA A 227 7.25 -8.54 -20.25
C ALA A 227 5.79 -8.11 -20.46
N LEU A 228 5.44 -7.75 -21.71
CA LEU A 228 4.18 -7.11 -22.09
C LEU A 228 3.62 -7.74 -23.38
N GLY A 229 2.30 -7.64 -23.59
CA GLY A 229 1.67 -8.04 -24.85
C GLY A 229 2.03 -7.16 -26.05
N THR A 230 2.21 -5.87 -25.79
CA THR A 230 2.40 -4.78 -26.77
C THR A 230 3.49 -3.80 -26.31
N PRO A 231 4.77 -4.21 -26.22
CA PRO A 231 5.83 -3.31 -25.76
C PRO A 231 6.10 -2.19 -26.78
N GLU A 232 6.13 -0.94 -26.31
CA GLU A 232 6.38 0.24 -27.15
C GLU A 232 7.65 1.00 -26.72
N PRO A 233 8.60 1.29 -27.62
CA PRO A 233 9.83 2.01 -27.28
C PRO A 233 9.60 3.51 -27.00
N GLY A 234 10.52 4.14 -26.27
CA GLY A 234 10.50 5.59 -25.97
C GLY A 234 9.61 5.97 -24.79
N GLY A 235 9.28 5.02 -23.92
CA GLY A 235 8.34 5.18 -22.81
C GLY A 235 8.92 5.90 -21.59
N LEU A 236 8.20 5.80 -20.46
CA LEU A 236 8.58 6.41 -19.18
C LEU A 236 9.59 5.55 -18.43
N HIS A 237 10.41 6.18 -17.58
CA HIS A 237 11.30 5.49 -16.65
C HIS A 237 10.73 5.48 -15.23
N TRP A 238 11.30 4.65 -14.38
CA TRP A 238 10.90 4.47 -12.98
C TRP A 238 10.77 5.78 -12.20
N ASP A 239 11.77 6.65 -12.29
CA ASP A 239 11.79 7.91 -11.54
C ASP A 239 10.72 8.89 -12.07
N GLU A 240 10.46 8.89 -13.38
CA GLU A 240 9.43 9.74 -13.99
C GLU A 240 8.03 9.36 -13.50
N VAL A 241 7.75 8.05 -13.44
CA VAL A 241 6.51 7.52 -12.86
C VAL A 241 6.44 7.81 -11.36
N SER A 242 7.53 7.61 -10.63
CA SER A 242 7.60 7.88 -9.19
C SER A 242 7.32 9.35 -8.86
N ASP A 243 7.94 10.27 -9.58
CA ASP A 243 7.76 11.72 -9.41
C ASP A 243 6.31 12.14 -9.74
N MET A 244 5.70 11.54 -10.76
CA MET A 244 4.30 11.77 -11.09
C MET A 244 3.38 11.30 -9.97
N MET A 245 3.58 10.09 -9.45
CA MET A 245 2.76 9.53 -8.38
C MET A 245 2.90 10.26 -7.06
N GLU A 246 4.11 10.67 -6.69
CA GLU A 246 4.36 11.52 -5.53
C GLU A 246 3.69 12.89 -5.66
N THR A 247 3.72 13.46 -6.87
CA THR A 247 3.07 14.74 -7.14
C THR A 247 1.56 14.64 -7.03
N VAL A 248 0.95 13.62 -7.64
CA VAL A 248 -0.49 13.38 -7.54
C VAL A 248 -0.90 13.15 -6.09
N ALA A 249 -0.20 12.30 -5.35
CA ALA A 249 -0.51 12.02 -3.95
C ALA A 249 -0.35 13.24 -3.01
N ARG A 250 0.49 14.22 -3.40
CA ARG A 250 0.64 15.48 -2.66
C ARG A 250 -0.44 16.49 -2.99
N ARG A 251 -0.94 16.49 -4.24
CA ARG A 251 -1.85 17.51 -4.76
C ARG A 251 -3.32 17.08 -4.69
N ARG A 252 -3.57 15.78 -4.82
CA ARG A 252 -4.88 15.15 -5.03
C ARG A 252 -5.04 13.95 -4.11
N HIS A 253 -6.27 13.45 -4.02
CA HIS A 253 -6.63 12.26 -3.27
C HIS A 253 -6.78 11.06 -4.22
N ILE A 254 -5.84 10.12 -4.16
CA ILE A 254 -5.95 8.86 -4.91
C ILE A 254 -6.96 7.97 -4.19
N VAL A 255 -8.06 7.64 -4.85
CA VAL A 255 -9.16 6.86 -4.24
C VAL A 255 -9.02 5.36 -4.43
N GLY A 256 -8.27 4.94 -5.45
CA GLY A 256 -8.05 3.56 -5.84
C GLY A 256 -7.16 3.48 -7.07
N PHE A 257 -6.67 2.29 -7.38
CA PHE A 257 -5.92 2.08 -8.61
C PHE A 257 -5.94 0.63 -9.11
N ASP A 258 -5.58 0.45 -10.38
CA ASP A 258 -5.27 -0.83 -10.99
C ASP A 258 -3.88 -0.86 -11.64
N VAL A 259 -3.34 -2.07 -11.82
CA VAL A 259 -2.12 -2.34 -12.59
C VAL A 259 -2.37 -3.53 -13.51
N THR A 260 -2.06 -3.38 -14.80
CA THR A 260 -2.40 -4.34 -15.88
C THR A 260 -1.23 -4.63 -16.83
N GLU A 261 -1.45 -5.55 -17.76
CA GLU A 261 -0.63 -5.97 -18.90
C GLU A 261 0.72 -6.66 -18.60
N LEU A 262 0.99 -7.05 -17.35
CA LEU A 262 2.15 -7.89 -17.08
C LEU A 262 1.94 -9.30 -17.66
N ALA A 263 2.71 -9.64 -18.68
CA ALA A 263 2.78 -11.00 -19.25
C ALA A 263 4.12 -11.65 -18.85
N PRO A 264 4.20 -12.33 -17.68
CA PRO A 264 5.46 -12.73 -17.06
C PRO A 264 6.29 -13.72 -17.89
N SER A 265 5.65 -14.47 -18.80
CA SER A 265 6.32 -15.42 -19.70
C SER A 265 7.09 -14.75 -20.85
N LEU A 266 6.82 -13.47 -21.14
CA LEU A 266 7.40 -12.74 -22.28
C LEU A 266 8.67 -11.98 -21.93
N GLY A 267 9.03 -11.86 -20.66
CA GLY A 267 10.21 -11.12 -20.23
C GLY A 267 10.82 -11.62 -18.93
N PRO A 268 11.79 -10.87 -18.36
CA PRO A 268 12.49 -11.31 -17.18
C PRO A 268 11.60 -11.21 -15.94
N ARG A 269 11.85 -12.09 -14.96
CA ARG A 269 11.16 -12.08 -13.64
C ARG A 269 11.28 -10.74 -12.90
N ALA A 270 12.30 -9.95 -13.23
CA ALA A 270 12.49 -8.61 -12.68
C ALA A 270 11.30 -7.66 -12.95
N ASN A 271 10.54 -7.88 -14.02
CA ASN A 271 9.37 -7.05 -14.32
C ASN A 271 8.22 -7.26 -13.34
N ALA A 272 8.02 -8.51 -12.88
CA ALA A 272 7.06 -8.79 -11.82
C ALA A 272 7.48 -8.13 -10.49
N GLN A 273 8.79 -8.10 -10.19
CA GLN A 273 9.34 -7.38 -9.04
C GLN A 273 9.11 -5.87 -9.16
N LEU A 274 9.30 -5.30 -10.35
CA LEU A 274 9.04 -3.89 -10.63
C LEU A 274 7.57 -3.54 -10.42
N ALA A 275 6.66 -4.33 -11.00
CA ALA A 275 5.21 -4.14 -10.83
C ALA A 275 4.79 -4.28 -9.36
N ALA A 276 5.32 -5.27 -8.62
CA ALA A 276 5.09 -5.41 -7.19
C ALA A 276 5.59 -4.20 -6.40
N LYS A 277 6.78 -3.67 -6.73
CA LYS A 277 7.31 -2.46 -6.10
C LYS A 277 6.45 -1.23 -6.40
N LEU A 278 5.95 -1.10 -7.63
CA LEU A 278 5.04 -0.03 -8.04
C LEU A 278 3.74 -0.09 -7.24
N VAL A 279 3.09 -1.25 -7.18
CA VAL A 279 1.86 -1.45 -6.40
C VAL A 279 2.06 -1.08 -4.93
N TYR A 280 3.16 -1.57 -4.31
CA TYR A 280 3.44 -1.27 -2.91
C TYR A 280 3.69 0.21 -2.65
N ARG A 281 4.41 0.88 -3.56
CA ARG A 281 4.65 2.33 -3.51
C ARG A 281 3.34 3.12 -3.65
N LEU A 282 2.48 2.74 -4.60
CA LEU A 282 1.18 3.38 -4.83
C LEU A 282 0.26 3.25 -3.63
N ILE A 283 0.23 2.08 -2.96
CA ILE A 283 -0.48 1.90 -1.68
C ILE A 283 0.02 2.93 -0.66
N GLY A 284 1.34 3.04 -0.47
CA GLY A 284 1.93 3.99 0.48
C GLY A 284 1.62 5.44 0.16
N LEU A 285 1.62 5.81 -1.12
CA LEU A 285 1.31 7.15 -1.61
C LEU A 285 -0.16 7.52 -1.44
N ALA A 286 -1.08 6.63 -1.81
CA ALA A 286 -2.51 6.86 -1.75
C ALA A 286 -3.03 6.91 -0.31
N ILE A 287 -2.48 6.08 0.57
CA ILE A 287 -3.13 5.76 1.85
C ILE A 287 -2.46 6.45 3.03
N ARG A 288 -1.26 7.04 2.83
CA ARG A 288 -0.39 7.68 3.85
C ARG A 288 -0.98 7.55 5.25
N ALA A 289 -0.52 6.53 5.99
CA ALA A 289 -0.85 6.34 7.39
C ALA A 289 -0.79 7.70 8.10
N PRO A 290 -1.76 8.07 8.96
CA PRO A 290 -1.91 9.41 9.48
C PRO A 290 -0.57 9.98 9.95
N SER A 291 -0.03 10.91 9.17
CA SER A 291 1.15 11.68 9.52
C SER A 291 0.74 12.73 10.54
N LYS A 292 0.53 12.33 11.79
CA LYS A 292 0.73 13.27 12.91
C LYS A 292 2.20 13.33 13.26
N MET A 293 2.99 13.93 12.36
CA MET A 293 4.18 14.69 12.74
C MET A 293 4.15 15.97 11.88
N PRO A 294 3.57 17.07 12.39
CA PRO A 294 3.68 18.36 11.71
C PRO A 294 5.15 18.78 11.64
N PRO A 295 5.55 19.60 10.65
CA PRO A 295 6.91 20.05 10.49
C PRO A 295 7.37 20.72 11.78
N ARG A 296 8.56 20.35 12.27
CA ARG A 296 9.21 21.02 13.41
C ARG A 296 9.35 22.51 13.11
N LYS A 297 8.38 23.32 13.53
CA LYS A 297 8.59 24.75 13.74
C LYS A 297 9.67 24.86 14.82
N ARG A 298 10.71 25.66 14.53
CA ARG A 298 11.74 26.07 15.48
C ARG A 298 11.05 26.44 16.80
N ARG A 299 11.42 25.76 17.90
CA ARG A 299 10.86 25.97 19.24
C ARG A 299 10.92 27.47 19.59
N GLN A 300 9.76 28.12 19.63
CA GLN A 300 9.52 29.16 20.61
C GLN A 300 8.82 28.50 21.80
N GLU A 301 9.41 28.66 22.97
CA GLU A 301 8.92 28.19 24.25
C GLU A 301 7.50 28.72 24.49
N THR A 302 6.52 27.81 24.59
CA THR A 302 5.33 28.06 25.40
C THR A 302 4.86 26.75 26.01
N SER A 303 4.73 26.79 27.33
CA SER A 303 4.30 25.73 28.24
C SER A 303 2.89 25.23 27.96
N ARG A 304 2.67 23.90 27.87
CA ARG A 304 1.35 23.28 28.11
C ARG A 304 1.43 21.93 28.83
N SER A 305 0.78 21.96 30.00
CA SER A 305 0.01 20.95 30.77
C SER A 305 0.62 19.63 31.25
N SER A 306 0.59 19.52 32.58
CA SER A 306 1.03 18.51 33.52
C SER A 306 -0.05 17.47 33.89
N ALA A 307 -0.73 16.84 32.92
CA ALA A 307 -1.81 15.90 33.20
C ALA A 307 -1.53 14.49 32.64
N SER A 308 -0.93 13.61 33.46
CA SER A 308 -0.99 12.12 33.30
C SER A 308 -0.28 11.30 34.39
N HIS A 309 0.42 11.91 35.36
CA HIS A 309 1.16 11.17 36.39
C HIS A 309 0.44 10.98 37.74
N GLU A 310 -0.75 11.55 37.93
CA GLU A 310 -1.48 11.51 39.22
C GLU A 310 -2.18 10.17 39.53
N SER A 311 -2.37 9.29 38.53
CA SER A 311 -3.06 7.99 38.71
C SER A 311 -2.15 6.84 39.18
N VAL A 312 -0.85 7.06 39.31
CA VAL A 312 0.13 6.02 39.63
C VAL A 312 0.42 6.01 41.14
N SER A 313 -0.03 4.96 41.84
CA SER A 313 0.18 4.77 43.28
C SER A 313 1.12 3.61 43.56
N LYS A 314 1.63 3.51 44.79
CA LYS A 314 2.48 2.38 45.20
C LYS A 314 1.74 1.03 45.05
N ASP A 315 0.45 1.00 45.34
CA ASP A 315 -0.37 -0.22 45.23
C ASP A 315 -0.61 -0.63 43.78
N SER A 316 -0.80 0.33 42.87
CA SER A 316 -0.97 0.01 41.44
C SER A 316 0.33 -0.54 40.84
N VAL A 317 1.48 -0.03 41.26
CA VAL A 317 2.79 -0.60 40.91
C VAL A 317 2.92 -2.04 41.43
N LEU A 318 2.65 -2.29 42.71
CA LEU A 318 2.74 -3.64 43.28
C LEU A 318 1.77 -4.63 42.60
N ALA A 319 0.57 -4.18 42.22
CA ALA A 319 -0.38 -4.99 41.46
C ALA A 319 0.14 -5.35 40.07
N ALA A 320 0.74 -4.38 39.36
CA ALA A 320 1.34 -4.60 38.05
C ALA A 320 2.56 -5.56 38.12
N LEU A 321 3.36 -5.49 39.18
CA LEU A 321 4.46 -6.43 39.40
C LEU A 321 3.96 -7.87 39.63
N ARG A 322 2.91 -8.05 40.45
CA ARG A 322 2.27 -9.37 40.64
C ARG A 322 1.67 -9.91 39.34
N ARG A 323 1.07 -9.02 38.53
CA ARG A 323 0.57 -9.36 37.20
C ARG A 323 1.71 -9.85 36.30
N PHE A 324 2.83 -9.12 36.29
CA PHE A 324 4.01 -9.50 35.53
C PHE A 324 4.52 -10.89 35.94
N ASP A 325 4.63 -11.14 37.23
CA ASP A 325 5.09 -12.43 37.76
C ASP A 325 4.17 -13.61 37.40
N ARG A 326 2.86 -13.36 37.22
CA ARG A 326 1.89 -14.38 36.80
C ARG A 326 1.88 -14.60 35.28
N GLU A 327 2.03 -13.55 34.50
CA GLU A 327 1.91 -13.60 33.03
C GLU A 327 3.24 -13.92 32.33
N TYR A 328 4.39 -13.71 33.00
CA TYR A 328 5.74 -13.93 32.45
C TYR A 328 6.63 -14.94 33.23
N PRO A 329 6.13 -16.00 33.88
CA PRO A 329 7.03 -16.98 34.47
C PRO A 329 7.71 -17.80 33.35
N SER A 330 9.02 -17.63 33.19
CA SER A 330 9.88 -18.44 32.31
C SER A 330 9.44 -18.49 30.84
N SER A 331 8.99 -17.35 30.29
CA SER A 331 8.80 -17.23 28.84
C SER A 331 10.09 -16.79 28.17
N ASP A 332 10.37 -17.33 26.98
CA ASP A 332 11.50 -16.90 26.12
C ASP A 332 11.53 -15.38 25.94
N SER A 333 10.39 -14.69 26.08
CA SER A 333 10.27 -13.23 26.00
C SER A 333 10.91 -12.49 27.19
N TYR A 334 10.75 -12.97 28.42
CA TYR A 334 11.41 -12.37 29.59
C TYR A 334 12.91 -12.65 29.59
N ASP A 335 13.31 -13.87 29.25
CA ASP A 335 14.71 -14.24 29.13
C ASP A 335 15.36 -13.50 27.95
N ASN A 336 14.68 -13.33 26.82
CA ASN A 336 15.15 -12.48 25.72
C ASN A 336 15.26 -11.01 26.16
N TRP A 337 14.30 -10.49 26.91
CA TRP A 337 14.37 -9.12 27.41
C TRP A 337 15.57 -8.93 28.33
N LEU A 338 15.82 -9.84 29.27
CA LEU A 338 16.98 -9.80 30.16
C LEU A 338 18.32 -10.00 29.42
N ASN A 339 18.39 -10.96 28.49
CA ASN A 339 19.63 -11.41 27.85
C ASN A 339 20.05 -10.55 26.65
N LYS A 340 19.12 -9.96 25.89
CA LYS A 340 19.46 -9.13 24.71
C LYS A 340 20.04 -7.76 25.08
N GLY A 341 19.91 -7.31 26.33
CA GLY A 341 20.58 -6.10 26.82
C GLY A 341 20.14 -4.77 26.19
N ASN A 342 19.05 -4.74 25.41
CA ASN A 342 18.54 -3.55 24.72
C ASN A 342 17.76 -2.57 25.63
N TYR A 343 17.94 -2.65 26.95
CA TYR A 343 17.25 -1.82 27.94
C TYR A 343 18.26 -1.03 28.77
N LYS A 344 18.05 0.28 28.89
CA LYS A 344 18.92 1.19 29.63
C LYS A 344 18.62 1.22 31.13
N TYR A 345 17.39 0.86 31.55
CA TYR A 345 16.94 0.91 32.94
C TYR A 345 16.05 -0.29 33.28
N ALA A 346 16.06 -0.72 34.53
CA ALA A 346 15.09 -1.68 35.07
C ALA A 346 14.60 -1.31 36.47
N LEU A 347 13.33 -1.62 36.74
CA LEU A 347 12.74 -1.49 38.07
C LEU A 347 13.11 -2.72 38.90
N ARG A 348 13.67 -2.53 40.10
CA ARG A 348 14.08 -3.61 41.00
C ARG A 348 13.08 -3.77 42.15
N HIS A 349 12.52 -4.96 42.29
CA HIS A 349 11.65 -5.31 43.43
C HIS A 349 11.82 -6.79 43.78
N SER A 350 11.91 -7.12 45.08
CA SER A 350 11.97 -8.51 45.59
C SER A 350 12.95 -9.43 44.84
N ARG A 351 14.16 -8.92 44.55
CA ARG A 351 15.25 -9.59 43.80
C ARG A 351 15.01 -9.84 42.30
N LYS A 352 13.90 -9.36 41.73
CA LYS A 352 13.60 -9.40 40.29
C LYS A 352 13.73 -8.03 39.63
N LEU A 353 13.90 -8.06 38.32
CA LEU A 353 13.95 -6.88 37.46
C LEU A 353 12.73 -6.85 36.54
N TYR A 354 12.17 -5.65 36.39
CA TYR A 354 10.94 -5.41 35.64
C TYR A 354 11.13 -4.27 34.64
N PRO A 355 10.54 -4.32 33.43
CA PRO A 355 10.65 -3.24 32.44
C PRO A 355 9.81 -2.02 32.84
N PRO A 356 10.41 -0.84 33.14
CA PRO A 356 9.67 0.30 33.70
C PRO A 356 8.54 0.79 32.80
N LYS A 357 8.76 0.87 31.48
CA LYS A 357 7.73 1.29 30.51
C LYS A 357 6.52 0.35 30.49
N LEU A 358 6.78 -0.96 30.55
CA LEU A 358 5.71 -1.96 30.50
C LEU A 358 4.85 -1.90 31.76
N ILE A 359 5.50 -1.79 32.92
CA ILE A 359 4.79 -1.64 34.20
C ILE A 359 3.95 -0.35 34.20
N LEU A 360 4.48 0.76 33.69
CA LEU A 360 3.76 2.03 33.66
C LEU A 360 2.56 1.99 32.69
N SER A 361 2.75 1.40 31.51
CA SER A 361 1.68 1.18 30.52
C SER A 361 0.52 0.37 31.09
N TRP A 362 0.79 -0.68 31.87
CA TRP A 362 -0.27 -1.46 32.50
C TRP A 362 -1.02 -0.72 33.59
N ILE A 363 -0.38 0.22 34.29
CA ILE A 363 -1.03 1.00 35.34
C ILE A 363 -1.90 2.09 34.74
N THR A 364 -1.41 2.78 33.70
CA THR A 364 -2.11 3.94 33.13
C THR A 364 -3.07 3.57 31.99
N GLY A 365 -2.93 2.36 31.42
CA GLY A 365 -3.64 1.95 30.20
C GLY A 365 -3.11 2.62 28.93
N ALA A 366 -2.06 3.43 29.02
CA ALA A 366 -1.44 4.10 27.87
C ALA A 366 -0.51 3.14 27.09
N ASN A 367 -0.23 3.45 25.82
CA ASN A 367 0.64 2.60 25.02
C ASN A 367 2.07 2.65 25.57
N ARG A 368 2.78 1.51 25.56
CA ARG A 368 4.16 1.41 26.07
C ARG A 368 5.10 2.39 25.39
N GLU A 369 4.88 2.66 24.10
CA GLU A 369 5.72 3.56 23.31
C GLU A 369 5.49 5.04 23.63
N ASP A 370 4.40 5.38 24.33
CA ASP A 370 4.14 6.74 24.82
C ASP A 370 5.07 7.14 25.97
N PHE A 371 5.74 6.16 26.60
CA PHE A 371 6.67 6.40 27.69
C PHE A 371 8.10 6.54 27.18
N ASN A 372 8.78 7.61 27.59
CA ASN A 372 10.21 7.76 27.36
C ASN A 372 10.99 6.70 28.15
N GLY A 373 12.00 6.06 27.55
CA GLY A 373 12.83 5.03 28.19
C GLY A 373 13.90 5.61 29.12
N GLY A 374 13.62 6.73 29.78
CA GLY A 374 14.60 7.60 30.44
C GLY A 374 14.12 8.18 31.78
N PRO A 375 14.78 9.24 32.27
CA PRO A 375 14.59 9.78 33.63
C PRO A 375 13.15 10.13 34.00
N GLN A 376 12.32 10.54 33.04
CA GLN A 376 10.91 10.88 33.29
C GLN A 376 10.09 9.68 33.78
N THR A 377 10.15 8.53 33.08
CA THR A 377 9.47 7.29 33.48
C THR A 377 10.03 6.76 34.80
N ASN A 378 11.34 6.84 34.98
CA ASN A 378 12.01 6.36 36.19
C ASN A 378 11.62 7.18 37.43
N SER A 379 11.50 8.51 37.29
CA SER A 379 11.15 9.42 38.38
C SER A 379 9.80 9.13 39.03
N VAL A 380 8.86 8.51 38.29
CA VAL A 380 7.57 8.07 38.83
C VAL A 380 7.77 6.96 39.87
N PHE A 381 8.60 5.97 39.53
CA PHE A 381 8.90 4.84 40.41
C PHE A 381 9.75 5.26 41.61
N GLU A 382 10.76 6.11 41.38
CA GLU A 382 11.64 6.63 42.44
C GLU A 382 10.87 7.44 43.48
N ARG A 383 9.93 8.29 43.05
CA ARG A 383 9.07 9.08 43.96
C ARG A 383 8.18 8.19 44.84
N LEU A 384 7.79 7.02 44.34
CA LEU A 384 7.00 6.03 45.07
C LEU A 384 7.86 5.09 45.93
N GLY A 385 9.18 5.33 45.99
CA GLY A 385 10.13 4.57 46.80
C GLY A 385 10.58 3.26 46.19
N PHE A 386 10.38 3.06 44.88
CA PHE A 386 10.96 1.92 44.16
C PHE A 386 12.33 2.26 43.60
N GLN A 387 13.19 1.25 43.53
CA GLN A 387 14.53 1.43 43.00
C GLN A 387 14.57 1.15 41.50
N VAL A 388 15.05 2.12 40.73
CA VAL A 388 15.41 1.92 39.33
C VAL A 388 16.93 1.77 39.24
N ILE A 389 17.39 0.81 38.43
CA ILE A 389 18.80 0.54 38.20
C ILE A 389 19.17 0.83 36.75
N ASP A 390 20.32 1.48 36.57
CA ASP A 390 20.90 1.77 35.26
C ASP A 390 21.65 0.54 34.74
N LYS A 391 21.35 0.16 33.49
CA LYS A 391 22.01 -0.91 32.73
C LYS A 391 22.29 -2.17 33.57
N PRO A 392 21.27 -2.99 33.85
CA PRO A 392 21.45 -4.16 34.70
C PRO A 392 22.46 -5.14 34.10
N PRO A 393 23.22 -5.88 34.92
CA PRO A 393 24.21 -6.82 34.42
C PRO A 393 23.54 -7.93 33.60
N ALA A 394 24.12 -8.25 32.43
CA ALA A 394 23.59 -9.18 31.43
C ALA A 394 23.34 -10.62 31.93
N LYS A 395 23.77 -10.97 33.15
CA LYS A 395 23.51 -12.26 33.82
C LYS A 395 22.91 -12.05 35.20
N TRP A 396 21.75 -11.38 35.28
CA TRP A 396 21.01 -11.24 36.54
C TRP A 396 20.40 -12.56 37.05
N ALA A 397 20.25 -13.56 36.17
CA ALA A 397 19.54 -14.81 36.45
C ALA A 397 20.23 -15.79 37.44
N ASP A 398 21.41 -15.47 38.01
CA ASP A 398 22.20 -16.44 38.79
C ASP A 398 22.50 -16.01 40.25
N ARG A 399 21.48 -15.55 40.97
CA ARG A 399 21.51 -15.50 42.45
C ARG A 399 20.28 -16.18 43.06
N ARG A 400 20.13 -17.48 42.80
CA ARG A 400 19.32 -18.38 43.63
C ARG A 400 20.20 -18.89 44.78
N ARG A 401 20.21 -18.16 45.90
CA ARG A 401 20.44 -18.70 47.25
C ARG A 401 19.49 -18.00 48.22
#